data_AF-A0A5M8S0U3-F1
#
_entry.id   AF-A0A5M8S0U3-F1
#
_cell.length_a   1.000
_cell.length_b   1.000
_cell.length_c   1.000
_cell.angle_alpha   90.00
_cell.angle_beta   90.00
_cell.angle_gamma   90.00
#
_symmetry.space_group_name_H-M   'P 1'
#
loop_
_entity.id
_entity.type
_entity.pdbx_description
1 polymer ?
#
loop_
_entity_poly.entity_id
_entity_poly.type
_entity_poly.pdbx_seq_one_letter_code
_entity_poly.pdbx_strand_id
1 'polypeptide(L)'
;MSQELEIEFKNLLTKKEFDQMKLYYQFSPEQFVTQKNHYYDTPFFSLKEKGAALRIREKQNRHVLTLKEPAPVGLTETHQSLPFQPDVESFHIPDGPVFGRLRDLGIESESLQYFGTLTTDRAEKKLPQGLIVLDRSRYLTVEDYEVEFEVADYEQGKQDFTAILKSFGIPPRDTKNKIVRFYEQKLKDK
;
A
#
# COMPACT_ATOMS: atom_id res chain seq x y z
N MET A 1 -0.46 19.15 -6.30
CA MET A 1 -1.75 18.50 -6.62
C MET A 1 -2.01 17.46 -5.54
N SER A 2 -3.26 17.21 -5.17
CA SER A 2 -3.60 16.23 -4.12
C SER A 2 -3.83 14.83 -4.66
N GLN A 3 -3.79 14.63 -5.99
CA GLN A 3 -4.04 13.35 -6.64
C GLN A 3 -2.87 12.91 -7.52
N GLU A 4 -2.65 11.60 -7.56
CA GLU A 4 -1.62 10.93 -8.36
C GLU A 4 -2.19 9.64 -8.97
N LEU A 5 -1.77 9.30 -10.19
CA LEU A 5 -2.04 8.01 -10.81
C LEU A 5 -0.87 7.08 -10.49
N GLU A 6 -1.13 6.03 -9.70
CA GLU A 6 -0.14 5.01 -9.35
C GLU A 6 -0.29 3.80 -10.30
N ILE A 7 0.75 3.49 -11.05
CA ILE A 7 0.85 2.23 -11.80
C ILE A 7 1.95 1.40 -11.15
N GLU A 8 1.55 0.29 -10.53
CA GLU A 8 2.44 -0.62 -9.83
C GLU A 8 2.23 -2.07 -10.28
N PHE A 9 3.33 -2.83 -10.32
CA PHE A 9 3.31 -4.28 -10.38
C PHE A 9 3.83 -4.84 -9.07
N LYS A 10 3.33 -6.00 -8.64
CA LYS A 10 3.74 -6.61 -7.38
C LYS A 10 3.78 -8.12 -7.44
N ASN A 11 4.64 -8.70 -6.59
CA ASN A 11 4.78 -10.13 -6.45
C ASN A 11 5.16 -10.47 -5.01
N LEU A 12 4.43 -11.38 -4.37
CA LEU A 12 4.87 -11.95 -3.10
C LEU A 12 6.21 -12.66 -3.27
N LEU A 13 7.04 -12.57 -2.24
CA LEU A 13 8.34 -13.22 -2.18
C LEU A 13 8.38 -14.20 -1.01
N THR A 14 9.14 -15.27 -1.19
CA THR A 14 9.69 -15.99 -0.04
C THR A 14 10.76 -15.13 0.64
N LYS A 15 11.04 -15.39 1.92
CA LYS A 15 12.12 -14.70 2.64
C LYS A 15 13.47 -14.80 1.89
N LYS A 16 13.77 -15.96 1.30
CA LYS A 16 15.01 -16.20 0.56
C LYS A 16 15.09 -15.32 -0.70
N GLU A 17 14.01 -15.22 -1.46
CA GLU A 17 13.93 -14.36 -2.65
C GLU A 17 14.07 -12.87 -2.27
N PHE A 18 13.42 -12.46 -1.18
CA PHE A 18 13.55 -11.11 -0.63
C PHE A 18 15.00 -10.79 -0.25
N ASP A 19 15.67 -11.69 0.49
CA ASP A 19 17.07 -11.53 0.89
C ASP A 19 18.01 -11.48 -0.34
N GLN A 20 17.72 -12.25 -1.40
CA GLN A 20 18.46 -12.23 -2.65
C GLN A 20 18.33 -10.89 -3.39
N MET A 21 17.11 -10.36 -3.51
CA MET A 21 16.88 -9.04 -4.12
C MET A 21 17.50 -7.92 -3.28
N LYS A 22 17.35 -8.00 -1.95
CA LYS A 22 17.99 -7.08 -1.01
C LYS A 22 19.50 -6.99 -1.24
N LEU A 23 20.16 -8.15 -1.37
CA LEU A 23 21.60 -8.22 -1.62
C LEU A 23 21.97 -7.68 -3.01
N TYR A 24 21.27 -8.12 -4.07
CA TYR A 24 21.58 -7.72 -5.45
C TYR A 24 21.45 -6.21 -5.65
N TYR A 25 20.35 -5.62 -5.16
CA TYR A 25 20.12 -4.17 -5.25
C TYR A 25 20.90 -3.38 -4.20
N GLN A 26 21.69 -4.04 -3.35
CA GLN A 26 22.52 -3.43 -2.32
C GLN A 26 21.71 -2.56 -1.34
N PHE A 27 20.53 -3.05 -0.95
CA PHE A 27 19.71 -2.40 0.06
C PHE A 27 20.34 -2.58 1.44
N SER A 28 20.85 -1.49 2.01
CA SER A 28 21.38 -1.50 3.37
C SER A 28 20.25 -1.54 4.40
N PRO A 29 20.47 -2.08 5.61
CA PRO A 29 19.44 -2.09 6.67
C PRO A 29 18.89 -0.69 6.99
N GLU A 30 19.71 0.36 6.89
CA GLU A 30 19.35 1.74 7.20
C GLU A 30 18.41 2.36 6.16
N GLN A 31 18.36 1.79 4.94
CA GLN A 31 17.42 2.21 3.90
C GLN A 31 16.00 1.71 4.14
N PHE A 32 15.82 0.73 5.03
CA PHE A 32 14.49 0.25 5.40
C PHE A 32 13.86 1.24 6.38
N VAL A 33 12.84 1.96 5.91
CA VAL A 33 12.08 2.90 6.73
C VAL A 33 10.77 2.23 7.13
N THR A 34 10.56 2.10 8.44
CA THR A 34 9.30 1.59 8.98
C THR A 34 8.19 2.60 8.75
N GLN A 35 7.06 2.10 8.31
CA GLN A 35 5.81 2.81 8.10
C GLN A 35 4.66 2.04 8.76
N LYS A 36 3.75 2.74 9.43
CA LYS A 36 2.50 2.15 9.94
C LYS A 36 1.36 2.65 9.08
N ASN A 37 0.54 1.73 8.59
CA ASN A 37 -0.65 2.03 7.80
C ASN A 37 -1.88 1.70 8.66
N HIS A 38 -2.53 2.73 9.20
CA HIS A 38 -3.74 2.62 9.99
C HIS A 38 -4.94 2.67 9.03
N TYR A 39 -5.65 1.56 8.89
CA TYR A 39 -6.74 1.45 7.92
C TYR A 39 -8.10 1.68 8.54
N TYR A 40 -8.98 2.27 7.74
CA TYR A 40 -10.34 2.62 8.09
C TYR A 40 -11.29 2.02 7.07
N ASP A 41 -12.40 1.49 7.55
CA ASP A 41 -13.52 1.07 6.70
C ASP A 41 -14.81 1.16 7.51
N THR A 42 -15.93 1.02 6.84
CA THR A 42 -17.23 0.88 7.46
C THR A 42 -17.38 -0.48 8.15
N PRO A 43 -18.34 -0.68 9.07
CA PRO A 43 -18.65 -1.99 9.64
C PRO A 43 -18.95 -3.09 8.61
N PHE A 44 -19.42 -2.69 7.43
CA PHE A 44 -19.78 -3.58 6.32
C PHE A 44 -18.71 -3.69 5.24
N PHE A 45 -17.53 -3.06 5.44
CA PHE A 45 -16.43 -3.04 4.48
C PHE A 45 -16.78 -2.45 3.10
N SER A 46 -17.61 -1.40 3.08
CA SER A 46 -18.03 -0.71 1.85
C SER A 46 -16.87 -0.17 0.99
N LEU A 47 -15.73 0.23 1.59
CA LEU A 47 -14.55 0.64 0.78
C LEU A 47 -13.96 -0.57 0.05
N LYS A 48 -13.80 -1.70 0.75
CA LYS A 48 -13.36 -2.98 0.15
C LYS A 48 -14.27 -3.39 -1.01
N GLU A 49 -15.59 -3.28 -0.86
CA GLU A 49 -16.55 -3.64 -1.93
C GLU A 49 -16.39 -2.77 -3.18
N LYS A 50 -15.99 -1.50 -2.99
CA LYS A 50 -15.70 -0.56 -4.09
C LYS A 50 -14.28 -0.70 -4.64
N GLY A 51 -13.48 -1.64 -4.13
CA GLY A 51 -12.06 -1.76 -4.49
C GLY A 51 -11.20 -0.57 -4.02
N ALA A 52 -11.72 0.25 -3.09
CA ALA A 52 -11.03 1.40 -2.53
C ALA A 52 -10.38 1.05 -1.19
N ALA A 53 -9.41 1.86 -0.78
CA ALA A 53 -8.75 1.71 0.51
C ALA A 53 -8.43 3.06 1.14
N LEU A 54 -8.80 3.24 2.40
CA LEU A 54 -8.50 4.43 3.18
C LEU A 54 -7.49 4.11 4.28
N ARG A 55 -6.42 4.89 4.36
CA ARG A 55 -5.42 4.77 5.42
C ARG A 55 -4.90 6.11 5.91
N ILE A 56 -4.44 6.13 7.14
CA ILE A 56 -3.43 7.10 7.61
C ILE A 56 -2.09 6.38 7.62
N ARG A 57 -1.11 6.91 6.90
CA ARG A 57 0.28 6.45 6.93
C ARG A 57 1.09 7.28 7.91
N GLU A 58 1.67 6.65 8.92
CA GLU A 58 2.71 7.21 9.80
C GLU A 58 4.09 6.81 9.25
N LYS A 59 4.92 7.80 8.91
CA LYS A 59 6.32 7.62 8.47
C LYS A 59 7.16 8.80 8.97
N GLN A 60 8.19 8.54 9.79
CA GLN A 60 9.09 9.59 10.31
C GLN A 60 8.35 10.78 10.94
N ASN A 61 7.40 10.51 11.84
CA ASN A 61 6.51 11.50 12.49
C ASN A 61 5.62 12.33 11.54
N ARG A 62 5.53 11.95 10.27
CA ARG A 62 4.58 12.52 9.31
C ARG A 62 3.38 11.61 9.17
N HIS A 63 2.21 12.23 9.11
CA HIS A 63 0.93 11.55 8.98
C HIS A 63 0.27 12.00 7.68
N VAL A 64 -0.08 11.04 6.83
CA VAL A 64 -0.73 11.32 5.55
C VAL A 64 -1.97 10.45 5.44
N LEU A 65 -3.14 11.09 5.38
CA LEU A 65 -4.39 10.44 5.01
C LEU A 65 -4.37 10.18 3.50
N THR A 66 -4.68 8.96 3.08
CA THR A 66 -4.67 8.56 1.68
C THR A 66 -5.87 7.70 1.37
N LEU A 67 -6.61 8.09 0.35
CA LEU A 67 -7.64 7.25 -0.29
C LEU A 67 -7.09 6.74 -1.62
N LYS A 68 -7.01 5.42 -1.77
CA LYS A 68 -6.75 4.76 -3.06
C LYS A 68 -8.07 4.32 -3.70
N GLU A 69 -8.25 4.62 -4.97
CA GLU A 69 -9.47 4.33 -5.74
C GLU A 69 -9.10 3.62 -7.06
N PRO A 70 -9.94 2.71 -7.58
CA PRO A 70 -9.73 2.14 -8.91
C PRO A 70 -9.71 3.22 -10.01
N ALA A 71 -8.80 3.05 -10.97
CA ALA A 71 -8.72 3.87 -12.18
C ALA A 71 -8.74 2.97 -13.43
N PRO A 72 -8.95 3.52 -14.65
CA PRO A 72 -8.87 2.72 -15.89
C PRO A 72 -7.54 1.98 -16.06
N VAL A 73 -6.44 2.58 -15.56
CA VAL A 73 -5.11 1.99 -15.47
C VAL A 73 -4.56 2.32 -14.08
N GLY A 74 -4.11 1.32 -13.33
CA GLY A 74 -3.55 1.53 -11.99
C GLY A 74 -4.59 1.99 -10.95
N LEU A 75 -4.18 2.86 -10.05
CA LEU A 75 -5.01 3.43 -8.99
C LEU A 75 -4.90 4.96 -8.98
N THR A 76 -6.00 5.63 -8.64
CA THR A 76 -5.94 7.05 -8.27
C THR A 76 -5.72 7.14 -6.77
N GLU A 77 -4.66 7.83 -6.36
CA GLU A 77 -4.42 8.15 -4.95
C GLU A 77 -4.78 9.60 -4.68
N THR A 78 -5.54 9.84 -3.61
CA THR A 78 -5.79 11.17 -3.08
C THR A 78 -5.10 11.31 -1.73
N HIS A 79 -4.16 12.24 -1.62
CA HIS A 79 -3.36 12.49 -0.42
C HIS A 79 -3.78 13.77 0.31
N GLN A 80 -3.80 13.68 1.64
CA GLN A 80 -4.03 14.81 2.53
C GLN A 80 -3.08 14.72 3.73
N SER A 81 -2.13 15.66 3.82
CA SER A 81 -1.23 15.76 4.96
C SER A 81 -2.00 16.14 6.22
N LEU A 82 -1.72 15.44 7.33
CA LEU A 82 -2.27 15.76 8.64
C LEU A 82 -1.18 16.49 9.45
N PRO A 83 -1.39 17.77 9.84
CA PRO A 83 -0.37 18.56 10.55
C PRO A 83 -0.24 18.20 12.04
N PHE A 84 -0.99 17.19 12.49
CA PHE A 84 -1.03 16.70 13.86
C PHE A 84 -0.89 15.18 13.87
N GLN A 85 -0.54 14.62 15.02
CA GLN A 85 -0.63 13.18 15.24
C GLN A 85 -2.09 12.82 15.53
N PRO A 86 -2.76 12.04 14.67
CA PRO A 86 -4.15 11.65 14.89
C PRO A 86 -4.23 10.59 15.99
N ASP A 87 -5.27 10.69 16.83
CA ASP A 87 -5.73 9.53 17.60
C ASP A 87 -6.47 8.60 16.64
N VAL A 88 -5.82 7.51 16.25
CA VAL A 88 -6.31 6.65 15.16
C VAL A 88 -7.62 5.93 15.51
N GLU A 89 -7.91 5.70 16.79
CA GLU A 89 -9.15 5.00 17.18
C GLU A 89 -10.37 5.92 17.14
N SER A 90 -10.17 7.20 17.43
CA SER A 90 -11.21 8.24 17.44
C SER A 90 -11.11 9.22 16.26
N PHE A 91 -10.31 8.88 15.24
CA PHE A 91 -10.04 9.80 14.14
C PHE A 91 -11.28 10.04 13.27
N HIS A 92 -11.70 11.30 13.20
CA HIS A 92 -12.69 11.76 12.24
C HIS A 92 -12.01 12.28 10.97
N ILE A 93 -12.56 11.92 9.81
CA ILE A 93 -12.01 12.39 8.53
C ILE A 93 -12.22 13.91 8.42
N PRO A 94 -11.14 14.70 8.35
CA PRO A 94 -11.25 16.16 8.24
C PRO A 94 -11.70 16.58 6.85
N ASP A 95 -12.33 17.75 6.76
CA ASP A 95 -12.61 18.42 5.48
C ASP A 95 -11.35 18.50 4.63
N GLY A 96 -11.50 18.28 3.33
CA GLY A 96 -10.40 18.28 2.39
C GLY A 96 -10.63 17.38 1.18
N PRO A 97 -9.58 17.16 0.37
CA PRO A 97 -9.69 16.38 -0.86
C PRO A 97 -10.13 14.94 -0.58
N VAL A 98 -9.64 14.30 0.48
CA VAL A 98 -10.03 12.91 0.81
C VAL A 98 -11.51 12.82 1.21
N PHE A 99 -11.98 13.76 2.04
CA PHE A 99 -13.40 13.83 2.42
C PHE A 99 -14.32 13.98 1.19
N GLY A 100 -13.97 14.89 0.28
CA GLY A 100 -14.71 15.07 -0.98
C GLY A 100 -14.82 13.79 -1.80
N ARG A 101 -13.72 13.04 -1.93
CA ARG A 101 -13.68 11.77 -2.67
C ARG A 101 -14.48 10.66 -1.99
N LEU A 102 -14.44 10.55 -0.66
CA LEU A 102 -15.28 9.59 0.07
C LEU A 102 -16.77 9.85 -0.19
N ARG A 103 -17.18 11.12 -0.17
CA ARG A 103 -18.55 11.52 -0.51
C ARG A 103 -18.91 11.15 -1.96
N ASP A 104 -18.01 11.40 -2.92
CA ASP A 104 -18.22 11.04 -4.33
C ASP A 104 -18.37 9.52 -4.52
N LEU A 105 -17.71 8.71 -3.69
CA LEU A 105 -17.87 7.25 -3.65
C LEU A 105 -19.16 6.80 -2.95
N GLY A 106 -19.93 7.71 -2.35
CA GLY A 106 -21.11 7.40 -1.54
C GLY A 106 -20.76 6.74 -0.21
N ILE A 107 -19.60 7.08 0.37
CA ILE A 107 -19.17 6.63 1.69
C ILE A 107 -19.40 7.76 2.69
N GLU A 108 -20.21 7.48 3.72
CA GLU A 108 -20.40 8.38 4.84
C GLU A 108 -19.16 8.32 5.75
N SER A 109 -18.45 9.45 5.87
CA SER A 109 -17.21 9.54 6.65
C SER A 109 -17.38 9.16 8.12
N GLU A 110 -18.55 9.42 8.67
CA GLU A 110 -18.95 9.17 10.06
C GLU A 110 -19.13 7.67 10.34
N SER A 111 -19.35 6.87 9.29
CA SER A 111 -19.44 5.41 9.39
C SER A 111 -18.09 4.71 9.36
N LEU A 112 -17.01 5.43 9.03
CA LEU A 112 -15.67 4.87 8.98
C LEU A 112 -15.15 4.65 10.40
N GLN A 113 -14.65 3.45 10.64
CA GLN A 113 -14.01 3.07 11.88
C GLN A 113 -12.62 2.54 11.61
N TYR A 114 -11.71 2.82 12.53
CA TYR A 114 -10.41 2.19 12.53
C TYR A 114 -10.55 0.68 12.67
N PHE A 115 -9.90 -0.07 11.79
CA PHE A 115 -10.00 -1.51 11.80
C PHE A 115 -8.66 -2.20 12.08
N GLY A 116 -7.53 -1.52 11.91
CA GLY A 116 -6.26 -2.08 12.30
C GLY A 116 -5.06 -1.44 11.62
N THR A 117 -3.88 -1.88 12.06
CA THR A 117 -2.61 -1.36 11.56
C THR A 117 -1.81 -2.45 10.86
N LEU A 118 -1.33 -2.15 9.66
CA LEU A 118 -0.32 -2.93 8.95
C LEU A 118 1.01 -2.17 8.98
N THR A 119 2.02 -2.78 9.58
CA THR A 119 3.37 -2.22 9.63
C THR A 119 4.19 -2.77 8.48
N THR A 120 4.92 -1.92 7.77
CA THR A 120 5.82 -2.33 6.69
C THR A 120 7.20 -1.71 6.91
N ASP A 121 8.25 -2.52 6.79
CA ASP A 121 9.60 -2.00 6.58
C ASP A 121 9.82 -1.94 5.08
N ARG A 122 9.99 -0.72 4.57
CA ARG A 122 10.09 -0.46 3.12
C ARG A 122 11.46 0.07 2.75
N ALA A 123 12.06 -0.50 1.73
CA ALA A 123 13.22 0.08 1.04
C ALA A 123 12.88 0.32 -0.43
N GLU A 124 13.35 1.43 -0.99
CA GLU A 124 13.02 1.88 -2.34
C GLU A 124 14.32 2.24 -3.08
N LYS A 125 14.42 1.86 -4.37
CA LYS A 125 15.57 2.22 -5.21
C LYS A 125 15.11 2.60 -6.61
N LYS A 126 15.56 3.76 -7.08
CA LYS A 126 15.27 4.21 -8.45
C LYS A 126 16.13 3.44 -9.44
N LEU A 127 15.48 2.84 -10.43
CA LEU A 127 16.08 2.22 -11.61
C LEU A 127 15.75 3.08 -12.84
N PRO A 128 16.48 2.93 -13.96
CA PRO A 128 16.15 3.61 -15.22
C PRO A 128 14.70 3.39 -15.67
N GLN A 129 14.20 2.17 -15.48
CA GLN A 129 12.87 1.74 -15.89
C GLN A 129 11.72 2.11 -14.91
N GLY A 130 12.02 2.42 -13.65
CA GLY A 130 10.99 2.57 -12.61
C GLY A 130 11.54 2.60 -11.19
N LEU A 131 10.67 2.56 -10.19
CA LEU A 131 11.06 2.46 -8.78
C LEU A 131 10.84 1.03 -8.30
N ILE A 132 11.91 0.35 -7.87
CA ILE A 132 11.77 -0.95 -7.22
C ILE A 132 11.62 -0.77 -5.71
N VAL A 133 10.66 -1.48 -5.13
CA VAL A 133 10.31 -1.41 -3.72
C VAL A 133 10.37 -2.81 -3.12
N LEU A 134 11.03 -2.94 -1.98
CA LEU A 134 11.02 -4.15 -1.16
C LEU A 134 10.30 -3.88 0.14
N ASP A 135 9.24 -4.66 0.38
CA ASP A 135 8.39 -4.54 1.55
C ASP A 135 8.42 -5.81 2.39
N ARG A 136 8.70 -5.64 3.68
CA ARG A 136 8.44 -6.65 4.72
C ARG A 136 7.26 -6.17 5.55
N SER A 137 6.11 -6.83 5.41
CA SER A 137 4.86 -6.40 6.05
C SER A 137 4.45 -7.32 7.18
N ARG A 138 3.87 -6.72 8.23
CA ARG A 138 3.37 -7.40 9.45
C ARG A 138 1.99 -6.86 9.80
N TYR A 139 1.03 -7.75 9.97
CA TYR A 139 -0.35 -7.43 10.35
C TYR A 139 -0.98 -8.64 11.04
N LEU A 140 -1.66 -8.41 12.16
CA LEU A 140 -2.21 -9.48 13.00
C LEU A 140 -1.12 -10.53 13.31
N THR A 141 -1.34 -11.79 12.96
CA THR A 141 -0.41 -12.91 13.13
C THR A 141 0.42 -13.21 11.88
N VAL A 142 0.31 -12.39 10.83
CA VAL A 142 0.92 -12.62 9.52
C VAL A 142 2.14 -11.72 9.33
N GLU A 143 3.20 -12.31 8.78
CA GLU A 143 4.35 -11.62 8.20
C GLU A 143 4.56 -12.13 6.78
N ASP A 144 4.75 -11.21 5.83
CA ASP A 144 5.06 -11.53 4.44
C ASP A 144 6.06 -10.55 3.80
N TYR A 145 6.55 -10.94 2.63
CA TYR A 145 7.55 -10.22 1.85
C TYR A 145 7.01 -9.98 0.45
N GLU A 146 7.29 -8.81 -0.10
CA GLU A 146 6.78 -8.41 -1.42
C GLU A 146 7.81 -7.54 -2.14
N VAL A 147 7.85 -7.67 -3.46
CA VAL A 147 8.47 -6.69 -4.34
C VAL A 147 7.36 -5.94 -5.08
N GLU A 148 7.46 -4.61 -5.11
CA GLU A 148 6.65 -3.75 -5.96
C GLU A 148 7.55 -3.04 -6.98
N PHE A 149 6.99 -2.67 -8.13
CA PHE A 149 7.67 -1.94 -9.18
C PHE A 149 6.75 -0.86 -9.73
N GLU A 150 7.01 0.38 -9.34
CA GLU A 150 6.22 1.55 -9.73
C GLU A 150 6.77 2.15 -11.04
N VAL A 151 5.87 2.42 -11.99
CA VAL A 151 6.21 2.81 -13.36
C VAL A 151 5.29 3.91 -13.88
N ALA A 152 5.69 4.57 -14.97
CA ALA A 152 4.86 5.55 -15.65
C ALA A 152 4.05 4.96 -16.82
N ASP A 153 4.53 3.87 -17.42
CA ASP A 153 3.91 3.19 -18.55
C ASP A 153 3.57 1.75 -18.17
N TYR A 154 2.29 1.38 -18.33
CA TYR A 154 1.80 0.07 -17.94
C TYR A 154 2.40 -1.06 -18.78
N GLU A 155 2.41 -0.93 -20.12
CA GLU A 155 2.84 -2.02 -21.00
C GLU A 155 4.33 -2.29 -20.89
N GLN A 156 5.15 -1.22 -20.88
CA GLN A 156 6.59 -1.34 -20.69
C GLN A 156 6.90 -1.83 -19.27
N GLY A 157 6.23 -1.28 -18.26
CA GLY A 157 6.44 -1.68 -16.87
C GLY A 157 6.12 -3.15 -16.61
N LYS A 158 5.11 -3.71 -17.28
CA LYS A 158 4.78 -5.13 -17.20
C LYS A 158 5.89 -6.01 -17.75
N GLN A 159 6.47 -5.61 -18.89
CA GLN A 159 7.61 -6.32 -19.50
C GLN A 159 8.84 -6.25 -18.61
N ASP A 160 9.15 -5.06 -18.09
CA ASP A 160 10.30 -4.83 -17.21
C ASP A 160 10.17 -5.61 -15.89
N PHE A 161 8.99 -5.59 -15.27
CA PHE A 161 8.75 -6.35 -14.05
C PHE A 161 8.87 -7.86 -14.28
N THR A 162 8.32 -8.36 -15.40
CA THR A 162 8.45 -9.77 -15.78
C THR A 162 9.92 -10.16 -15.98
N ALA A 163 10.70 -9.29 -16.63
CA ALA A 163 12.13 -9.50 -16.82
C ALA A 163 12.91 -9.48 -15.49
N ILE A 164 12.54 -8.60 -14.56
CA ILE A 164 13.10 -8.57 -13.20
C ILE A 164 12.84 -9.92 -12.53
N LEU A 165 11.59 -10.36 -12.39
CA LEU A 165 11.26 -11.64 -11.74
C LEU A 165 12.02 -12.81 -12.38
N LYS A 166 12.07 -12.87 -13.71
CA LYS A 166 12.80 -13.91 -14.45
C LYS A 166 14.30 -13.92 -14.16
N SER A 167 14.93 -12.75 -14.06
CA SER A 167 16.38 -12.66 -13.78
C SER A 167 16.77 -13.17 -12.39
N PHE A 168 15.84 -13.14 -11.44
CA PHE A 168 16.01 -13.72 -10.10
C PHE A 168 15.49 -15.17 -9.99
N GLY A 169 14.89 -15.73 -11.05
CA GLY A 169 14.27 -17.05 -11.01
C GLY A 169 13.00 -17.09 -10.15
N ILE A 170 12.34 -15.96 -9.96
CA ILE A 170 11.13 -15.83 -9.15
C ILE A 170 9.91 -16.11 -10.03
N PRO A 171 9.05 -17.09 -9.70
CA PRO A 171 7.83 -17.31 -10.45
C PRO A 171 6.81 -16.19 -10.17
N PRO A 172 6.01 -15.78 -11.17
CA PRO A 172 4.87 -14.91 -10.95
C PRO A 172 3.86 -15.54 -9.98
N ARG A 173 3.34 -14.74 -9.06
CA ARG A 173 2.34 -15.13 -8.06
C ARG A 173 1.18 -14.16 -8.12
N ASP A 174 -0.04 -14.69 -8.09
CA ASP A 174 -1.21 -13.85 -7.91
C ASP A 174 -1.11 -13.16 -6.54
N THR A 175 -0.97 -11.83 -6.57
CA THR A 175 -0.57 -11.04 -5.41
C THR A 175 -1.63 -9.98 -5.15
N LYS A 176 -2.52 -10.31 -4.21
CA LYS A 176 -3.55 -9.37 -3.72
C LYS A 176 -2.91 -8.18 -3.01
N ASN A 177 -3.53 -7.01 -3.13
CA ASN A 177 -3.13 -5.81 -2.39
C ASN A 177 -2.98 -6.13 -0.89
N LYS A 178 -1.99 -5.53 -0.23
CA LYS A 178 -1.75 -5.67 1.22
C LYS A 178 -3.04 -5.51 2.05
N ILE A 179 -3.86 -4.53 1.71
CA ILE A 179 -5.13 -4.26 2.38
C ILE A 179 -6.15 -5.39 2.23
N VAL A 180 -6.22 -6.02 1.06
CA VAL A 180 -7.09 -7.18 0.81
C VAL A 180 -6.62 -8.37 1.63
N ARG A 181 -5.31 -8.63 1.67
CA ARG A 181 -4.72 -9.67 2.53
C ARG A 181 -5.02 -9.42 4.01
N PHE A 182 -4.97 -8.15 4.44
CA PHE A 182 -5.31 -7.76 5.80
C PHE A 182 -6.80 -7.99 6.13
N TYR A 183 -7.73 -7.60 5.25
CA TYR A 183 -9.15 -7.92 5.43
C TYR A 183 -9.39 -9.42 5.54
N GLU A 184 -8.79 -10.21 4.66
CA GLU A 184 -8.94 -11.67 4.67
C GLU A 184 -8.45 -12.29 5.96
N GLN A 185 -7.32 -11.81 6.51
CA GLN A 185 -6.84 -12.27 7.80
C GLN A 185 -7.77 -11.84 8.94
N LYS A 186 -8.23 -10.58 8.96
CA LYS A 186 -9.13 -10.07 10.00
C LYS A 186 -10.49 -10.80 10.02
N LEU A 187 -10.99 -11.21 8.86
CA LEU A 187 -12.26 -11.94 8.75
C LEU A 187 -12.14 -13.41 9.16
N LYS A 188 -10.92 -14.00 9.17
CA LYS A 188 -10.68 -15.36 9.68
C LYS A 188 -10.63 -15.40 11.21
N ASP A 189 -10.24 -14.30 11.85
CA ASP A 189 -10.11 -14.20 13.31
C ASP A 189 -11.47 -13.85 14.00
N LYS A 190 -12.57 -13.75 13.23
CA LYS A 190 -13.95 -13.59 13.72
C LYS A 190 -14.69 -14.91 13.68
#